data_AF-A0A5J5SB00-F1
#
_entry.id   AF-A0A5J5SB00-F1
#
_cell.length_a   1.000
_cell.length_b   1.000
_cell.length_c   1.000
_cell.angle_alpha   90.00
_cell.angle_beta   90.00
_cell.angle_gamma   90.00
#
_symmetry.space_group_name_H-M   'P 1'
#
loop_
_entity.id
_entity.type
_entity.pdbx_description
1 polymer ?
#
loop_
_entity_poly.entity_id
_entity_poly.type
_entity_poly.pdbx_seq_one_letter_code
_entity_poly.pdbx_strand_id
1 'polypeptide(L)'
;MTAIATAGALSLPISLRRSCKFSSKKFQGIKRGFRVYAVFGEESSLEDKKSQWGTLFDVEDPRSKVPQCKGKFLDVYQALEVARYDIQYCDWRARQDLLTIMLLHEKVVEVLNPLAREYKSIGTMKRELAELQGELAQAHKQVHISEARVATALDKLAYMEELVNDKLLEDRNATGSDVASPSSSTSTESSEVKRKLPRKSLDVSGPVKPYHPRLKNFWYPVAFSTDLKDDTMIPIDCFEEPWVLFRGKDGNPGCVQNTCAHRACPLHLGSVNEGRIQCPYHGWEYTTDGKCEKMPSTRLLNVKIRSLPCLEQEGMIWIWPGDDPPTPTLPSLQPPSGFVIHAEIVMELPIEHGLLLDNLLDLAHAPFTHTSTFAKGWTVPSLVKFLTPASGLQGYWDPYPIDMEFRPPCMVLSTIGISKPGKLEGQSTKECTTHLHQLHVCIPSSRNKTRLLYRMSLDFAPVLKHIPFMHYLWRHFAEQVLNEDLRLVIGQQERMINGANVWNLPVAYDKLGVRYRLWRNAVDQGDKQLPFSKPM
;
A
#
# COMPACT_ATOMS: atom_id res chain seq x y z
N MET A 1 32.31 42.12 17.75
CA MET A 1 32.14 41.78 19.17
C MET A 1 32.66 40.38 19.38
N THR A 2 33.67 40.26 20.22
CA THR A 2 34.38 39.04 20.61
C THR A 2 33.52 38.11 21.45
N ALA A 3 33.47 36.83 21.09
CA ALA A 3 33.14 35.74 22.01
C ALA A 3 34.04 34.55 21.68
N ILE A 4 35.07 34.38 22.51
CA ILE A 4 35.94 33.21 22.57
C ILE A 4 35.14 32.11 23.28
N ALA A 5 34.85 31.01 22.59
CA ALA A 5 34.30 29.80 23.20
C ALA A 5 35.43 28.78 23.37
N THR A 6 35.97 28.71 24.58
CA THR A 6 36.88 27.64 25.02
C THR A 6 36.11 26.32 25.08
N ALA A 7 36.51 25.34 24.28
CA ALA A 7 35.99 23.97 24.33
C ALA A 7 36.45 23.28 25.62
N GLY A 8 35.54 23.12 26.58
CA GLY A 8 35.73 22.26 27.74
C GLY A 8 35.68 20.80 27.34
N ALA A 9 36.70 20.03 27.74
CA ALA A 9 36.72 18.58 27.60
C ALA A 9 35.52 17.95 28.32
N LEU A 10 34.65 17.26 27.58
CA LEU A 10 33.62 16.39 28.14
C LEU A 10 34.27 15.07 28.57
N SER A 11 34.95 15.07 29.71
CA SER A 11 35.31 13.84 30.42
C SER A 11 34.12 13.38 31.26
N LEU A 12 33.60 12.18 31.00
CA LEU A 12 32.65 11.50 31.88
C LEU A 12 33.30 11.26 33.26
N PRO A 13 32.74 11.73 34.38
CA PRO A 13 33.32 11.53 35.70
C PRO A 13 32.82 10.19 36.26
N ILE A 14 33.56 9.10 36.02
CA ILE A 14 33.34 7.87 36.79
C ILE A 14 34.15 7.99 38.09
N SER A 15 33.53 8.59 39.11
CA SER A 15 34.03 8.62 40.47
C SER A 15 33.56 7.36 41.22
N LEU A 16 34.43 6.35 41.30
CA LEU A 16 34.24 5.22 42.22
C LEU A 16 34.63 5.68 43.64
N ARG A 17 33.66 6.25 44.36
CA ARG A 17 33.78 6.49 45.81
C ARG A 17 33.83 5.16 46.55
N ARG A 18 34.85 5.03 47.42
CA ARG A 18 35.00 4.01 48.47
C ARG A 18 33.68 3.79 49.22
N SER A 19 33.24 2.54 49.36
CA SER A 19 32.33 2.17 50.45
C SER A 19 32.78 0.90 51.19
N CYS A 20 32.77 1.06 52.51
CA CYS A 20 32.51 0.13 53.58
C CYS A 20 33.22 -1.24 53.63
N LYS A 21 34.05 -1.37 54.68
CA LYS A 21 34.45 -2.63 55.32
C LYS A 21 33.22 -3.54 55.51
N PHE A 22 33.17 -4.65 54.79
CA PHE A 22 32.37 -5.80 55.18
C PHE A 22 33.27 -6.87 55.79
N SER A 23 32.90 -7.27 57.00
CA SER A 23 33.56 -8.26 57.84
C SER A 23 33.58 -9.64 57.19
N SER A 24 34.76 -10.27 57.19
CA SER A 24 34.96 -11.65 56.75
C SER A 24 34.34 -12.63 57.74
N LYS A 25 33.26 -13.33 57.35
CA LYS A 25 32.95 -14.66 57.91
C LYS A 25 33.34 -15.72 56.89
N LYS A 26 34.21 -16.63 57.34
CA LYS A 26 34.69 -17.81 56.62
C LYS A 26 33.52 -18.64 56.10
N PHE A 27 33.55 -18.97 54.82
CA PHE A 27 32.94 -20.19 54.29
C PHE A 27 33.99 -20.94 53.45
N GLN A 28 34.33 -22.14 53.91
CA GLN A 28 35.09 -23.15 53.19
C GLN A 28 34.23 -23.69 52.03
N GLY A 29 34.80 -23.83 50.83
CA GLY A 29 34.28 -24.76 49.82
C GLY A 29 34.40 -24.31 48.36
N ILE A 30 35.25 -25.05 47.62
CA ILE A 30 35.20 -25.31 46.17
C ILE A 30 35.67 -24.17 45.24
N LYS A 31 36.95 -24.25 44.81
CA LYS A 31 37.49 -23.51 43.65
C LYS A 31 36.85 -24.03 42.35
N ARG A 32 35.91 -23.29 41.76
CA ARG A 32 35.54 -23.40 40.33
C ARG A 32 36.07 -22.15 39.61
N GLY A 33 37.16 -22.30 38.86
CA GLY A 33 37.68 -21.25 37.99
C GLY A 33 37.08 -21.33 36.59
N PHE A 34 36.60 -20.20 36.07
CA PHE A 34 36.16 -20.07 34.67
C PHE A 34 37.36 -19.82 33.75
N ARG A 35 37.33 -20.37 32.51
CA ARG A 35 38.35 -20.18 31.47
C ARG A 35 37.68 -19.61 30.21
N VAL A 36 38.30 -18.61 29.58
CA VAL A 36 37.83 -17.93 28.37
C VAL A 36 38.94 -17.97 27.32
N TYR A 37 38.58 -18.19 26.05
CA TYR A 37 39.49 -18.26 24.90
C TYR A 37 39.29 -17.03 24.01
N ALA A 38 40.37 -16.48 23.44
CA ALA A 38 40.35 -15.36 22.50
C ALA A 38 40.81 -15.83 21.10
N VAL A 39 40.14 -15.34 20.05
CA VAL A 39 40.48 -15.57 18.64
C VAL A 39 40.66 -14.20 17.97
N PHE A 40 41.76 -14.00 17.26
CA PHE A 40 42.09 -12.74 16.58
C PHE A 40 42.02 -12.92 15.06
N GLY A 41 41.28 -12.04 14.38
CA GLY A 41 41.27 -11.89 12.93
C GLY A 41 41.86 -10.54 12.54
N GLU A 42 42.69 -10.54 11.49
CA GLU A 42 43.33 -9.35 10.93
C GLU A 42 42.49 -8.74 9.81
N GLU A 43 42.36 -7.41 9.78
CA GLU A 43 41.88 -6.65 8.61
C GLU A 43 42.81 -5.46 8.35
N SER A 44 43.14 -5.31 7.07
CA SER A 44 44.10 -4.36 6.49
C SER A 44 43.53 -2.95 6.36
N SER A 45 44.35 -1.95 6.72
CA SER A 45 44.06 -0.52 6.66
C SER A 45 44.26 0.08 5.26
N LEU A 46 43.41 1.06 4.92
CA LEU A 46 43.53 1.94 3.77
C LEU A 46 43.77 3.37 4.28
N GLU A 47 44.97 3.91 4.06
CA GLU A 47 45.30 5.33 4.27
C GLU A 47 45.19 6.10 2.95
N ASP A 48 44.47 7.23 2.94
CA ASP A 48 45.05 8.57 3.18
C ASP A 48 44.39 9.69 2.34
N LYS A 49 43.90 10.74 3.02
CA LYS A 49 43.80 12.13 2.57
C LYS A 49 43.30 12.98 3.76
N LYS A 50 44.12 13.94 4.19
CA LYS A 50 43.93 14.82 5.37
C LYS A 50 42.54 15.44 5.44
N SER A 51 41.67 14.88 6.28
CA SER A 51 40.43 15.54 6.72
C SER A 51 40.66 16.26 8.05
N GLN A 52 39.92 17.34 8.31
CA GLN A 52 39.94 18.05 9.59
C GLN A 52 39.55 17.16 10.78
N TRP A 53 38.77 16.09 10.52
CA TRP A 53 38.34 15.12 11.52
C TRP A 53 39.46 14.17 11.96
N GLY A 54 40.46 13.93 11.09
CA GLY A 54 41.61 13.09 11.42
C GLY A 54 42.29 13.55 12.71
N THR A 55 42.60 14.84 12.84
CA THR A 55 43.21 15.42 14.05
C THR A 55 42.37 15.33 15.33
N LEU A 56 41.05 15.14 15.24
CA LEU A 56 40.15 15.08 16.40
C LEU A 56 39.98 13.65 16.93
N PHE A 57 40.11 12.66 16.04
CA PHE A 57 39.84 11.25 16.32
C PHE A 57 41.06 10.34 16.17
N ASP A 58 42.22 10.88 15.79
CA ASP A 58 43.49 10.17 15.78
C ASP A 58 43.94 9.88 17.21
N VAL A 59 43.81 8.61 17.59
CA VAL A 59 44.20 8.07 18.88
C VAL A 59 45.02 6.81 18.60
N GLU A 60 46.14 6.62 19.29
CA GLU A 60 47.01 5.45 19.09
C GLU A 60 46.26 4.13 19.37
N ASP A 61 46.49 3.11 18.55
CA ASP A 61 45.91 1.76 18.76
C ASP A 61 46.40 1.18 20.10
N PRO A 62 45.52 0.96 21.08
CA PRO A 62 45.90 0.44 22.39
C PRO A 62 46.45 -1.00 22.33
N ARG A 63 46.21 -1.76 21.25
CA ARG A 63 46.76 -3.12 21.08
C ARG A 63 48.29 -3.14 20.92
N SER A 64 48.89 -2.04 20.49
CA SER A 64 50.35 -1.87 20.42
C SER A 64 51.02 -1.89 21.80
N LYS A 65 50.26 -1.68 22.88
CA LYS A 65 50.75 -1.56 24.27
C LYS A 65 50.32 -2.71 25.18
N VAL A 66 49.68 -3.76 24.64
CA VAL A 66 49.21 -4.90 25.43
C VAL A 66 50.42 -5.71 25.93
N PRO A 67 50.56 -5.95 27.24
CA PRO A 67 51.62 -6.81 27.78
C PRO A 67 51.49 -8.24 27.24
N GLN A 68 52.56 -8.78 26.65
CA GLN A 68 52.59 -10.19 26.24
C GLN A 68 52.69 -11.11 27.46
N CYS A 69 51.56 -11.60 27.95
CA CYS A 69 51.54 -12.59 29.03
C CYS A 69 51.96 -13.97 28.49
N LYS A 70 53.13 -14.47 28.92
CA LYS A 70 53.58 -15.84 28.62
C LYS A 70 52.99 -16.83 29.63
N GLY A 71 51.89 -17.49 29.27
CA GLY A 71 51.30 -18.58 30.05
C GLY A 71 49.88 -18.95 29.58
N LYS A 72 49.44 -20.19 29.85
CA LYS A 72 48.06 -20.65 29.51
C LYS A 72 46.97 -20.11 30.46
N PHE A 73 47.35 -19.42 31.54
CA PHE A 73 46.45 -18.94 32.59
C PHE A 73 46.88 -17.55 33.06
N LEU A 74 45.91 -16.63 33.21
CA LEU A 74 46.10 -15.28 33.74
C LEU A 74 45.67 -15.23 35.21
N ASP A 75 46.43 -14.52 36.05
CA ASP A 75 45.96 -14.16 37.38
C ASP A 75 44.87 -13.06 37.33
N VAL A 76 44.23 -12.77 38.47
CA VAL A 76 43.11 -11.81 38.54
C VAL A 76 43.51 -10.39 38.14
N TYR A 77 44.74 -9.96 38.47
CA TYR A 77 45.24 -8.64 38.12
C TYR A 77 45.58 -8.56 36.62
N GLN A 78 46.18 -9.62 36.07
CA GLN A 78 46.44 -9.75 34.63
C GLN A 78 45.14 -9.79 33.82
N ALA A 79 44.10 -10.48 34.31
CA ALA A 79 42.80 -10.53 33.65
C ALA A 79 42.08 -9.16 33.67
N LEU A 80 42.17 -8.41 34.77
CA LEU A 80 41.66 -7.04 34.86
C LEU A 80 42.41 -6.08 33.92
N GLU A 81 43.72 -6.29 33.75
CA GLU A 81 44.54 -5.51 32.84
C GLU A 81 44.18 -5.78 31.38
N VAL A 82 44.01 -7.04 30.98
CA VAL A 82 43.49 -7.41 29.65
C VAL A 82 42.11 -6.80 29.39
N ALA A 83 41.17 -6.92 30.35
CA ALA A 83 39.85 -6.31 30.21
C ALA A 83 39.89 -4.78 30.08
N ARG A 84 40.85 -4.13 30.74
CA ARG A 84 41.09 -2.68 30.60
C ARG A 84 41.56 -2.33 29.19
N TYR A 85 42.49 -3.09 28.62
CA TYR A 85 42.95 -2.89 27.24
C TYR A 85 41.86 -3.19 26.21
N ASP A 86 41.02 -4.20 26.44
CA ASP A 86 39.86 -4.50 25.58
C ASP A 86 38.84 -3.36 25.58
N ILE A 87 38.54 -2.77 26.75
CA ILE A 87 37.66 -1.60 26.84
C ILE A 87 38.27 -0.39 26.11
N GLN A 88 39.57 -0.17 26.27
CA GLN A 88 40.29 0.90 25.53
C GLN A 88 40.27 0.65 24.02
N TYR A 89 40.40 -0.60 23.59
CA TYR A 89 40.30 -0.98 22.19
C TYR A 89 38.90 -0.77 21.63
N CYS A 90 37.85 -1.11 22.37
CA CYS A 90 36.47 -0.82 21.98
C CYS A 90 36.21 0.68 21.84
N ASP A 91 36.72 1.51 22.76
CA ASP A 91 36.63 2.98 22.66
C ASP A 91 37.39 3.51 21.43
N TRP A 92 38.61 3.01 21.20
CA TRP A 92 39.39 3.34 20.01
C TRP A 92 38.66 2.96 18.71
N ARG A 93 38.11 1.73 18.63
CA ARG A 93 37.39 1.23 17.47
C ARG A 93 36.14 2.05 17.19
N ALA A 94 35.37 2.39 18.22
CA ALA A 94 34.20 3.24 18.09
C ALA A 94 34.56 4.63 17.54
N ARG A 95 35.70 5.22 17.93
CA ARG A 95 36.19 6.48 17.37
C ARG A 95 36.60 6.35 15.90
N GLN A 96 37.23 5.24 15.51
CA GLN A 96 37.58 4.97 14.10
C GLN A 96 36.34 4.77 13.22
N ASP A 97 35.33 4.06 13.72
CA ASP A 97 34.06 3.88 13.02
C ASP A 97 33.34 5.23 12.86
N LEU A 98 33.34 6.07 13.90
CA LEU A 98 32.79 7.43 13.84
C LEU A 98 33.52 8.30 12.82
N LEU A 99 34.87 8.29 12.81
CA LEU A 99 35.69 9.00 11.83
C LEU A 99 35.35 8.55 10.40
N THR A 100 35.19 7.24 10.19
CA THR A 100 34.80 6.67 8.89
C THR A 100 33.44 7.18 8.44
N ILE A 101 32.44 7.21 9.35
CA ILE A 101 31.11 7.77 9.07
C ILE A 101 31.20 9.24 8.67
N MET A 102 32.00 10.04 9.39
CA MET A 102 32.14 11.46 9.09
C MET A 102 32.82 11.72 7.74
N LEU A 103 33.86 10.95 7.41
CA LEU A 103 34.53 11.00 6.10
C LEU A 103 33.59 10.61 4.95
N LEU A 104 32.76 9.58 5.14
CA LEU A 104 31.75 9.18 4.17
C LEU A 104 30.67 10.25 4.02
N HIS A 105 30.26 10.90 5.10
CA HIS A 105 29.31 12.01 5.07
C HIS A 105 29.86 13.19 4.25
N GLU A 106 31.13 13.59 4.44
CA GLU A 106 31.77 14.63 3.63
C GLU A 106 31.78 14.26 2.14
N LYS A 107 32.11 13.01 1.79
CA LYS A 107 32.05 12.54 0.40
C LYS A 107 30.65 12.62 -0.19
N VAL A 108 29.62 12.26 0.59
CA VAL A 108 28.22 12.39 0.15
C VAL A 108 27.88 13.85 -0.09
N VAL A 109 28.28 14.76 0.80
CA VAL A 109 28.06 16.20 0.63
C VAL A 109 28.82 16.75 -0.59
N GLU A 110 30.05 16.31 -0.84
CA GLU A 110 30.84 16.67 -2.03
C GLU A 110 30.19 16.20 -3.34
N VAL A 111 29.54 15.03 -3.34
CA VAL A 111 28.81 14.51 -4.51
C VAL A 111 27.47 15.20 -4.69
N LEU A 112 26.76 15.52 -3.61
CA LEU A 112 25.43 16.13 -3.65
C LEU A 112 25.47 17.64 -3.92
N ASN A 113 26.52 18.36 -3.50
CA ASN A 113 26.61 19.82 -3.70
C ASN A 113 26.66 20.26 -5.17
N PRO A 114 27.38 19.59 -6.09
CA PRO A 114 27.31 19.85 -7.52
C PRO A 114 25.93 19.51 -8.11
N LEU A 115 25.31 18.40 -7.69
CA LEU A 115 23.96 18.02 -8.10
C LEU A 115 22.92 19.05 -7.64
N ALA A 116 23.08 19.63 -6.44
CA ALA A 116 22.25 20.70 -5.93
C ALA A 116 22.43 22.05 -6.67
N ARG A 117 23.51 22.23 -7.43
CA ARG A 117 23.70 23.39 -8.32
C ARG A 117 23.09 23.18 -9.71
N GLU A 118 22.99 21.93 -10.18
CA GLU A 118 22.31 21.57 -11.44
C GLU A 118 20.78 21.56 -11.31
N TYR A 119 20.25 21.23 -10.12
CA TYR A 119 18.85 21.45 -9.81
C TYR A 119 18.61 22.92 -9.44
N LYS A 120 17.88 23.65 -10.28
CA LYS A 120 17.50 25.07 -10.10
C LYS A 120 17.19 25.35 -8.62
N SER A 121 17.86 26.34 -8.02
CA SER A 121 17.66 26.67 -6.60
C SER A 121 16.17 26.80 -6.27
N ILE A 122 15.76 26.41 -5.06
CA ILE A 122 14.37 26.50 -4.59
C ILE A 122 13.79 27.92 -4.79
N GLY A 123 14.63 28.96 -4.67
CA GLY A 123 14.24 30.34 -4.94
C GLY A 123 13.90 30.63 -6.40
N THR A 124 14.61 29.99 -7.35
CA THR A 124 14.30 30.06 -8.79
C THR A 124 13.00 29.32 -9.11
N MET A 125 12.80 28.12 -8.55
CA MET A 125 11.55 27.37 -8.75
C MET A 125 10.34 28.11 -8.17
N LYS A 126 10.47 28.75 -7.00
CA LYS A 126 9.39 29.60 -6.46
C LYS A 126 9.06 30.79 -7.36
N ARG A 127 10.06 31.34 -8.06
CA ARG A 127 9.88 32.48 -8.96
C ARG A 127 9.18 32.06 -10.25
N GLU A 128 9.61 30.96 -10.87
CA GLU A 128 8.95 30.37 -12.04
C GLU A 128 7.52 29.91 -11.71
N LEU A 129 7.29 29.35 -10.52
CA LEU A 129 5.94 28.99 -10.06
C LEU A 129 5.03 30.22 -9.92
N ALA A 130 5.53 31.32 -9.36
CA ALA A 130 4.78 32.56 -9.24
C ALA A 130 4.48 33.20 -10.60
N GLU A 131 5.40 33.10 -11.55
CA GLU A 131 5.22 33.56 -12.93
C GLU A 131 4.14 32.76 -13.65
N LEU A 132 4.21 31.42 -13.58
CA LEU A 132 3.18 30.51 -14.12
C LEU A 132 1.81 30.72 -13.47
N GLN A 133 1.75 31.02 -12.17
CA GLN A 133 0.50 31.37 -11.49
C GLN A 133 -0.09 32.70 -12.02
N GLY A 134 0.77 33.66 -12.35
CA GLY A 134 0.38 34.91 -13.00
C GLY A 134 -0.19 34.69 -14.40
N GLU A 135 0.49 33.90 -15.22
CA GLU A 135 0.02 33.53 -16.57
C GLU A 135 -1.33 32.79 -16.52
N LEU A 136 -1.49 31.86 -15.58
CA LEU A 136 -2.74 31.12 -15.39
C LEU A 136 -3.89 32.04 -14.98
N ALA A 137 -3.65 33.00 -14.08
CA ALA A 137 -4.65 34.00 -13.70
C ALA A 137 -5.06 34.89 -14.89
N GLN A 138 -4.10 35.26 -15.76
CA GLN A 138 -4.37 36.03 -16.97
C GLN A 138 -5.17 35.21 -17.99
N ALA A 139 -4.86 33.92 -18.17
CA ALA A 139 -5.62 33.02 -19.02
C ALA A 139 -7.07 32.87 -18.55
N HIS A 140 -7.31 32.67 -17.24
CA HIS A 140 -8.67 32.64 -16.68
C HIS A 140 -9.44 33.93 -16.94
N LYS A 141 -8.79 35.10 -16.82
CA LYS A 141 -9.43 36.38 -17.15
C LYS A 141 -9.85 36.44 -18.63
N GLN A 142 -9.03 35.91 -19.55
CA GLN A 142 -9.39 35.86 -20.98
C GLN A 142 -10.55 34.92 -21.27
N VAL A 143 -10.66 33.81 -20.55
CA VAL A 143 -11.81 32.89 -20.65
C VAL A 143 -13.08 33.60 -20.23
N HIS A 144 -13.10 34.30 -19.09
CA HIS A 144 -14.27 35.07 -18.65
C HIS A 144 -14.66 36.19 -19.62
N ILE A 145 -13.68 36.87 -20.22
CA ILE A 145 -13.96 37.88 -21.27
C ILE A 145 -14.61 37.20 -22.49
N SER A 146 -14.14 36.01 -22.86
CA SER A 146 -14.68 35.25 -23.99
C SER A 146 -16.10 34.75 -23.70
N GLU A 147 -16.36 34.28 -22.48
CA GLU A 147 -17.68 33.88 -22.00
C GLU A 147 -18.69 35.05 -22.08
N ALA A 148 -18.31 36.24 -21.60
CA ALA A 148 -19.14 37.44 -21.70
C ALA A 148 -19.46 37.85 -23.15
N ARG A 149 -18.50 37.68 -24.07
CA ARG A 149 -18.70 37.93 -25.51
C ARG A 149 -19.69 36.95 -26.12
N VAL A 150 -19.62 35.67 -25.75
CA VAL A 150 -20.56 34.64 -26.21
C VAL A 150 -21.96 34.92 -25.69
N ALA A 151 -22.10 35.27 -24.41
CA ALA A 151 -23.39 35.65 -23.83
C ALA A 151 -24.02 36.84 -24.60
N THR A 152 -23.24 37.88 -24.88
CA THR A 152 -23.72 39.04 -25.66
C THR A 152 -24.12 38.66 -27.10
N ALA A 153 -23.41 37.71 -27.72
CA ALA A 153 -23.76 37.23 -29.06
C ALA A 153 -25.06 36.41 -29.06
N LEU A 154 -25.29 35.60 -28.03
CA LEU A 154 -26.54 34.87 -27.84
C LEU A 154 -27.73 35.81 -27.61
N ASP A 155 -27.57 36.86 -26.81
CA ASP A 155 -28.62 37.88 -26.61
C ASP A 155 -28.99 38.57 -27.93
N LYS A 156 -28.00 38.89 -28.78
CA LYS A 156 -28.25 39.45 -30.11
C LYS A 156 -28.98 38.50 -31.04
N LEU A 157 -28.65 37.20 -30.99
CA LEU A 157 -29.34 36.17 -31.77
C LEU A 157 -30.80 36.02 -31.33
N ALA A 158 -31.05 36.00 -30.03
CA ALA A 158 -32.41 35.97 -29.48
C ALA A 158 -33.24 37.19 -29.92
N TYR A 159 -32.65 38.39 -29.89
CA TYR A 159 -33.29 39.61 -30.38
C TYR A 159 -33.60 39.54 -31.89
N MET A 160 -32.66 39.02 -32.70
CA MET A 160 -32.89 38.84 -34.13
C MET A 160 -33.99 37.81 -34.43
N GLU A 161 -34.06 36.73 -33.64
CA GLU A 161 -35.11 35.71 -33.75
C GLU A 161 -36.50 36.30 -33.45
N GLU A 162 -36.61 37.14 -32.41
CA GLU A 162 -37.83 37.86 -32.06
C GLU A 162 -38.28 38.79 -33.21
N LEU A 163 -37.34 39.57 -33.77
CA LEU A 163 -37.60 40.52 -34.85
C LEU A 163 -38.00 39.85 -36.17
N VAL A 164 -37.45 38.65 -36.45
CA VAL A 164 -37.85 37.83 -37.61
C VAL A 164 -39.23 37.23 -37.40
N ASN A 165 -39.53 36.73 -36.19
CA ASN A 165 -40.86 36.18 -35.88
C ASN A 165 -41.96 37.23 -35.95
N ASP A 166 -41.71 38.46 -35.46
CA ASP A 166 -42.67 39.56 -35.57
C ASP A 166 -42.95 39.92 -37.03
N LYS A 167 -41.91 39.97 -37.87
CA LYS A 167 -42.06 40.26 -39.31
C LYS A 167 -42.81 39.15 -40.07
N LEU A 168 -42.59 37.88 -39.70
CA LEU A 168 -43.34 36.74 -40.24
C LEU A 168 -44.81 36.75 -39.82
N LEU A 169 -45.14 37.29 -38.65
CA LEU A 169 -46.52 37.48 -38.19
C LEU A 169 -47.21 38.64 -38.95
N GLU A 170 -46.49 39.71 -39.26
CA GLU A 170 -46.97 40.80 -40.11
C GLU A 170 -47.26 40.32 -41.55
N ASP A 171 -46.35 39.55 -42.16
CA ASP A 171 -46.53 39.00 -43.51
C ASP A 171 -47.70 37.99 -43.60
N ARG A 172 -47.96 37.21 -42.54
CA ARG A 172 -49.13 36.31 -42.46
C ARG A 172 -50.46 37.06 -42.32
N ASN A 173 -50.47 38.22 -41.67
CA ASN A 173 -51.66 39.05 -41.56
C ASN A 173 -51.94 39.85 -42.84
N ALA A 174 -50.92 40.13 -43.65
CA ALA A 174 -51.06 40.79 -44.95
C ALA A 174 -51.56 39.87 -46.08
N THR A 175 -51.48 38.55 -45.92
CA THR A 175 -51.89 37.55 -46.93
C THR A 175 -53.21 36.82 -46.63
N GLY A 176 -53.96 37.29 -45.63
CA GLY A 176 -55.25 36.71 -45.23
C GLY A 176 -56.47 37.26 -45.98
N SER A 177 -56.58 37.03 -47.29
CA SER A 177 -57.87 37.06 -48.00
C SER A 177 -57.80 36.22 -49.28
N ASP A 178 -58.15 34.93 -49.20
CA ASP A 178 -59.12 34.27 -50.08
C ASP A 178 -59.10 32.73 -50.00
N VAL A 179 -60.29 32.19 -49.69
CA VAL A 179 -60.96 31.03 -50.31
C VAL A 179 -60.48 29.57 -50.08
N ALA A 180 -61.35 28.86 -49.35
CA ALA A 180 -61.95 27.52 -49.51
C ALA A 180 -61.14 26.20 -49.47
N SER A 181 -61.71 25.27 -48.68
CA SER A 181 -61.43 23.82 -48.60
C SER A 181 -61.67 23.06 -49.92
N PRO A 182 -61.05 21.89 -50.12
CA PRO A 182 -61.76 20.65 -49.78
C PRO A 182 -60.89 19.48 -49.23
N SER A 183 -61.62 18.47 -48.77
CA SER A 183 -61.27 17.16 -48.18
C SER A 183 -60.31 16.24 -48.95
N SER A 184 -59.52 15.41 -48.26
CA SER A 184 -59.68 13.92 -48.16
C SER A 184 -58.41 13.13 -47.76
N SER A 185 -58.63 12.13 -46.90
CA SER A 185 -58.00 10.79 -46.78
C SER A 185 -56.50 10.56 -46.51
N THR A 186 -56.25 10.02 -45.30
CA THR A 186 -55.56 8.74 -45.01
C THR A 186 -54.06 8.57 -45.35
N SER A 187 -53.20 8.52 -44.33
CA SER A 187 -52.53 7.29 -43.85
C SER A 187 -51.51 7.61 -42.76
N THR A 188 -51.73 7.03 -41.59
CA THR A 188 -50.89 7.16 -40.41
C THR A 188 -49.87 6.02 -40.42
N GLU A 189 -48.61 6.31 -40.74
CA GLU A 189 -47.48 5.45 -40.36
C GLU A 189 -46.78 6.08 -39.15
N SER A 190 -47.12 5.56 -37.97
CA SER A 190 -46.43 5.87 -36.72
C SER A 190 -45.06 5.21 -36.71
N SER A 191 -44.01 5.99 -36.96
CA SER A 191 -42.65 5.60 -36.60
C SER A 191 -42.50 5.63 -35.08
N GLU A 192 -42.58 4.45 -34.45
CA GLU A 192 -42.27 4.25 -33.03
C GLU A 192 -40.83 4.66 -32.73
N VAL A 193 -40.67 5.82 -32.10
CA VAL A 193 -39.45 6.14 -31.36
C VAL A 193 -39.40 5.20 -30.16
N LYS A 194 -38.54 4.17 -30.23
CA LYS A 194 -38.22 3.30 -29.10
C LYS A 194 -37.77 4.16 -27.91
N ARG A 195 -38.70 4.39 -26.96
CA ARG A 195 -38.41 4.93 -25.63
C ARG A 195 -37.33 4.07 -25.00
N LYS A 196 -36.13 4.63 -24.82
CA LYS A 196 -35.07 4.01 -24.00
C LYS A 196 -35.65 3.75 -22.62
N LEU A 197 -35.68 2.47 -22.21
CA LEU A 197 -36.01 2.06 -20.84
C LEU A 197 -35.15 2.85 -19.84
N PRO A 198 -35.70 3.24 -18.67
CA PRO A 198 -34.92 3.88 -17.62
C PRO A 198 -33.78 2.94 -17.22
N ARG A 199 -32.53 3.44 -17.24
CA ARG A 199 -31.36 2.70 -16.76
C ARG A 199 -31.61 2.34 -15.29
N LYS A 200 -31.59 1.04 -14.94
CA LYS A 200 -31.63 0.57 -13.55
C LYS A 200 -30.49 1.28 -12.79
N SER A 201 -30.81 2.03 -11.73
CA SER A 201 -29.78 2.64 -10.88
C SER A 201 -29.05 1.53 -10.13
N LEU A 202 -27.72 1.49 -10.23
CA LEU A 202 -26.90 0.58 -9.44
C LEU A 202 -26.88 1.10 -7.99
N ASP A 203 -27.40 0.34 -7.02
CA ASP A 203 -27.58 0.81 -5.64
C ASP A 203 -26.26 0.94 -4.85
N VAL A 204 -25.14 0.39 -5.37
CA VAL A 204 -23.79 0.66 -4.85
C VAL A 204 -23.28 2.07 -5.17
N SER A 205 -23.97 2.84 -6.02
CA SER A 205 -23.45 4.13 -6.49
C SER A 205 -23.54 5.27 -5.44
N GLY A 206 -24.22 5.07 -4.31
CA GLY A 206 -24.45 6.11 -3.30
C GLY A 206 -23.28 6.42 -2.33
N PRO A 207 -23.53 7.23 -1.28
CA PRO A 207 -22.59 7.42 -0.17
C PRO A 207 -22.13 6.11 0.45
N VAL A 208 -21.00 6.14 1.16
CA VAL A 208 -20.41 4.95 1.79
C VAL A 208 -21.41 4.27 2.75
N LYS A 209 -22.07 3.21 2.28
CA LYS A 209 -23.05 2.44 3.04
C LYS A 209 -22.33 1.47 4.00
N PRO A 210 -22.95 1.10 5.14
CA PRO A 210 -22.51 -0.04 5.92
C PRO A 210 -22.41 -1.30 5.06
N TYR A 211 -21.44 -2.16 5.37
CA TYR A 211 -21.29 -3.44 4.67
C TYR A 211 -22.49 -4.33 4.93
N HIS A 212 -23.09 -4.87 3.87
CA HIS A 212 -24.14 -5.87 4.03
C HIS A 212 -23.53 -7.16 4.61
N PRO A 213 -24.16 -7.83 5.59
CA PRO A 213 -23.61 -9.04 6.22
C PRO A 213 -23.24 -10.15 5.23
N ARG A 214 -23.98 -10.28 4.13
CA ARG A 214 -23.71 -11.27 3.07
C ARG A 214 -22.34 -11.11 2.41
N LEU A 215 -21.79 -9.90 2.37
CA LEU A 215 -20.44 -9.68 1.82
C LEU A 215 -19.36 -10.32 2.72
N LYS A 216 -19.64 -10.56 4.00
CA LYS A 216 -18.72 -11.27 4.91
C LYS A 216 -18.64 -12.77 4.64
N ASN A 217 -19.63 -13.36 3.96
CA ASN A 217 -19.74 -14.81 3.72
C ASN A 217 -18.88 -15.27 2.54
N PHE A 218 -17.60 -14.88 2.54
CA PHE A 218 -16.57 -15.28 1.57
C PHE A 218 -15.23 -15.48 2.29
N TRP A 219 -14.32 -16.19 1.64
CA TRP A 219 -12.92 -16.27 2.06
C TRP A 219 -12.15 -15.02 1.65
N TYR A 220 -11.45 -14.41 2.61
CA TYR A 220 -10.60 -13.25 2.41
C TYR A 220 -9.13 -13.58 2.74
N PRO A 221 -8.20 -13.41 1.79
CA PRO A 221 -6.78 -13.46 2.12
C PRO A 221 -6.38 -12.16 2.82
N VAL A 222 -5.76 -12.24 3.99
CA VAL A 222 -5.53 -11.07 4.88
C VAL A 222 -4.07 -10.81 5.24
N ALA A 223 -3.20 -11.80 5.07
CA ALA A 223 -1.76 -11.67 5.22
C ALA A 223 -1.04 -12.67 4.34
N PHE A 224 0.24 -12.41 4.03
CA PHE A 224 1.12 -13.43 3.47
C PHE A 224 1.64 -14.35 4.57
N SER A 225 1.76 -15.64 4.27
CA SER A 225 2.26 -16.65 5.20
C SER A 225 3.64 -16.32 5.76
N THR A 226 4.49 -15.69 4.94
CA THR A 226 5.86 -15.30 5.28
C THR A 226 5.94 -14.22 6.35
N ASP A 227 4.88 -13.42 6.50
CA ASP A 227 4.83 -12.33 7.47
C ASP A 227 4.43 -12.85 8.86
N LEU A 228 3.68 -13.95 8.92
CA LEU A 228 3.18 -14.54 10.17
C LEU A 228 4.16 -15.63 10.65
N LYS A 229 5.16 -15.25 11.43
CA LYS A 229 6.09 -16.18 12.11
C LYS A 229 5.50 -16.66 13.44
N ASP A 230 6.10 -17.68 14.05
CA ASP A 230 5.60 -18.32 15.27
C ASP A 230 5.45 -17.38 16.47
N ASP A 231 6.30 -16.36 16.58
CA ASP A 231 6.32 -15.36 17.65
C ASP A 231 5.68 -14.02 17.24
N THR A 232 5.10 -13.96 16.04
CA THR A 232 4.57 -12.73 15.45
C THR A 232 3.06 -12.67 15.60
N MET A 233 2.56 -11.47 15.87
CA MET A 233 1.14 -11.16 15.83
C MET A 233 0.89 -10.09 14.78
N ILE A 234 -0.10 -10.30 13.92
CA ILE A 234 -0.47 -9.33 12.90
C ILE A 234 -1.88 -8.80 13.23
N PRO A 235 -2.01 -7.57 13.74
CA PRO A 235 -3.32 -6.94 13.86
C PRO A 235 -3.86 -6.62 12.46
N ILE A 236 -5.14 -6.91 12.25
CA ILE A 236 -5.86 -6.56 11.02
C ILE A 236 -7.22 -6.00 11.40
N ASP A 237 -7.72 -5.05 10.60
CA ASP A 237 -9.12 -4.65 10.63
C ASP A 237 -9.82 -5.31 9.43
N CYS A 238 -10.99 -5.91 9.67
CA CYS A 238 -11.82 -6.49 8.62
C CYS A 238 -13.29 -6.25 8.96
N PHE A 239 -14.01 -5.61 8.04
CA PHE A 239 -15.40 -5.17 8.19
C PHE A 239 -15.67 -4.34 9.46
N GLU A 240 -14.82 -3.34 9.73
CA GLU A 240 -14.87 -2.44 10.90
C GLU A 240 -14.64 -3.15 12.25
N GLU A 241 -14.14 -4.39 12.23
CA GLU A 241 -13.89 -5.19 13.42
C GLU A 241 -12.38 -5.50 13.56
N PRO A 242 -11.80 -5.34 14.77
CA PRO A 242 -10.38 -5.56 14.99
C PRO A 242 -10.08 -7.04 15.30
N TRP A 243 -9.13 -7.60 14.57
CA TRP A 243 -8.69 -8.99 14.66
C TRP A 243 -7.17 -9.07 14.81
N VAL A 244 -6.68 -10.22 15.26
CA VAL A 244 -5.25 -10.49 15.36
C VAL A 244 -4.97 -11.91 14.91
N LEU A 245 -4.01 -12.03 14.00
CA LEU A 245 -3.47 -13.28 13.49
C LEU A 245 -2.26 -13.69 14.34
N PHE A 246 -2.13 -14.98 14.64
CA PHE A 246 -0.96 -15.59 15.27
C PHE A 246 -0.92 -17.09 14.96
N ARG A 247 0.22 -17.75 15.15
CA ARG A 247 0.31 -19.22 14.98
C ARG A 247 0.07 -19.95 16.30
N GLY A 248 -0.68 -21.03 16.20
CA GLY A 248 -0.85 -22.01 17.27
C GLY A 248 0.41 -22.84 17.47
N LYS A 249 0.41 -23.67 18.51
CA LYS A 249 1.55 -24.57 18.83
C LYS A 249 1.78 -25.63 17.75
N ASP A 250 0.73 -25.97 17.02
CA ASP A 250 0.73 -26.85 15.86
C ASP A 250 1.24 -26.18 14.58
N GLY A 251 1.59 -24.88 14.64
CA GLY A 251 2.03 -24.07 13.51
C GLY A 251 0.87 -23.55 12.66
N ASN A 252 -0.38 -23.95 12.91
CA ASN A 252 -1.53 -23.49 12.13
C ASN A 252 -1.88 -22.04 12.50
N PRO A 253 -2.29 -21.20 11.53
CA PRO A 253 -2.72 -19.85 11.84
C PRO A 253 -4.07 -19.84 12.57
N GLY A 254 -4.23 -18.89 13.47
CA GLY A 254 -5.51 -18.55 14.09
C GLY A 254 -5.82 -17.06 13.94
N CYS A 255 -7.10 -16.73 13.92
CA CYS A 255 -7.60 -15.36 13.88
C CYS A 255 -8.60 -15.16 15.01
N VAL A 256 -8.25 -14.35 16.01
CA VAL A 256 -9.12 -14.06 17.16
C VAL A 256 -9.42 -12.57 17.24
N GLN A 257 -10.52 -12.23 17.89
CA GLN A 257 -10.88 -10.84 18.13
C GLN A 257 -9.77 -10.15 18.92
N ASN A 258 -9.28 -9.00 18.46
CA ASN A 258 -8.16 -8.28 19.06
C ASN A 258 -8.59 -7.50 20.32
N THR A 259 -9.40 -8.13 21.16
CA THR A 259 -10.04 -7.51 22.32
C THR A 259 -10.10 -8.54 23.44
N CYS A 260 -9.31 -8.34 24.50
CA CYS A 260 -9.33 -9.22 25.66
C CYS A 260 -10.70 -9.20 26.36
N ALA A 261 -11.26 -10.37 26.67
CA ALA A 261 -12.57 -10.49 27.34
C ALA A 261 -12.63 -9.84 28.73
N HIS A 262 -11.49 -9.61 29.39
CA HIS A 262 -11.47 -9.02 30.73
C HIS A 262 -11.74 -7.50 30.72
N ARG A 263 -10.90 -6.72 30.03
CA ARG A 263 -10.98 -5.24 30.01
C ARG A 263 -10.76 -4.64 28.63
N ALA A 264 -11.09 -5.40 27.58
CA ALA A 264 -10.97 -4.98 26.20
C ALA A 264 -9.56 -4.49 25.77
N CYS A 265 -8.52 -4.94 26.48
CA CYS A 265 -7.14 -4.62 26.11
C CYS A 265 -6.81 -5.22 24.73
N PRO A 266 -6.19 -4.46 23.82
CA PRO A 266 -5.77 -4.98 22.53
C PRO A 266 -4.75 -6.11 22.71
N LEU A 267 -5.06 -7.29 22.17
CA LEU A 267 -4.24 -8.48 22.38
C LEU A 267 -2.92 -8.42 21.61
N HIS A 268 -2.90 -7.78 20.44
CA HIS A 268 -1.70 -7.61 19.62
C HIS A 268 -0.56 -6.81 20.31
N LEU A 269 -0.84 -6.11 21.41
CA LEU A 269 0.17 -5.42 22.22
C LEU A 269 0.90 -6.39 23.19
N GLY A 270 0.48 -7.65 23.23
CA GLY A 270 1.03 -8.69 24.09
C GLY A 270 2.15 -9.50 23.44
N SER A 271 2.10 -10.82 23.62
CA SER A 271 3.04 -11.76 23.03
C SER A 271 2.36 -13.08 22.67
N VAL A 272 3.01 -13.91 21.85
CA VAL A 272 2.61 -15.30 21.65
C VAL A 272 3.42 -16.18 22.60
N ASN A 273 2.74 -16.96 23.44
CA ASN A 273 3.35 -17.88 24.40
C ASN A 273 2.86 -19.31 24.14
N GLU A 274 3.76 -20.20 23.71
CA GLU A 274 3.45 -21.60 23.37
C GLU A 274 2.24 -21.75 22.42
N GLY A 275 2.13 -20.87 21.42
CA GLY A 275 1.01 -20.87 20.48
C GLY A 275 -0.32 -20.34 21.03
N ARG A 276 -0.28 -19.57 22.13
CA ARG A 276 -1.42 -18.82 22.66
C ARG A 276 -1.10 -17.33 22.69
N ILE A 277 -2.06 -16.50 22.34
CA ILE A 277 -1.91 -15.04 22.46
C ILE A 277 -2.10 -14.61 23.91
N GLN A 278 -1.09 -13.97 24.50
CA GLN A 278 -1.09 -13.49 25.87
C GLN A 278 -1.43 -11.99 25.92
N CYS A 279 -2.49 -11.65 26.63
CA CYS A 279 -2.86 -10.25 26.89
C CYS A 279 -1.80 -9.56 27.77
N PRO A 280 -1.29 -8.37 27.39
CA PRO A 280 -0.23 -7.69 28.14
C PRO A 280 -0.69 -7.13 29.49
N TYR A 281 -2.00 -7.04 29.73
CA TYR A 281 -2.52 -6.44 30.95
C TYR A 281 -2.42 -7.40 32.15
N HIS A 282 -3.13 -8.52 32.08
CA HIS A 282 -3.23 -9.47 33.21
C HIS A 282 -2.77 -10.88 32.83
N GLY A 283 -2.11 -11.03 31.67
CA GLY A 283 -1.51 -12.28 31.22
C GLY A 283 -2.51 -13.35 30.78
N TRP A 284 -3.78 -13.01 30.51
CA TRP A 284 -4.75 -14.00 30.02
C TRP A 284 -4.31 -14.53 28.66
N GLU A 285 -4.23 -15.84 28.51
CA GLU A 285 -3.74 -16.50 27.29
C GLU A 285 -4.89 -17.20 26.55
N TYR A 286 -5.03 -16.91 25.26
CA TYR A 286 -6.08 -17.45 24.39
C TYR A 286 -5.48 -18.32 23.28
N THR A 287 -6.13 -19.45 22.99
CA THR A 287 -5.81 -20.32 21.86
C THR A 287 -6.32 -19.74 20.52
N THR A 288 -5.94 -20.36 19.40
CA THR A 288 -6.35 -19.97 18.04
C THR A 288 -7.87 -20.03 17.83
N ASP A 289 -8.57 -20.89 18.58
CA ASP A 289 -10.04 -20.95 18.59
C ASP A 289 -10.69 -19.95 19.57
N GLY A 290 -9.90 -19.13 20.26
CA GLY A 290 -10.35 -18.06 21.16
C GLY A 290 -10.64 -18.49 22.59
N LYS A 291 -10.39 -19.75 22.98
CA LYS A 291 -10.60 -20.21 24.36
C LYS A 291 -9.50 -19.66 25.28
N CYS A 292 -9.87 -19.10 26.43
CA CYS A 292 -8.91 -18.70 27.45
C CYS A 292 -8.46 -19.93 28.25
N GLU A 293 -7.18 -20.30 28.12
CA GLU A 293 -6.63 -21.49 28.79
C GLU A 293 -5.82 -21.16 30.03
N LYS A 294 -5.39 -19.90 30.18
CA LYS A 294 -4.56 -19.48 31.32
C LYS A 294 -4.93 -18.07 31.77
N MET A 295 -5.08 -17.90 33.08
CA MET A 295 -5.36 -16.61 33.72
C MET A 295 -4.40 -16.41 34.90
N PRO A 296 -3.15 -16.00 34.69
CA PRO A 296 -2.15 -15.90 35.77
C PRO A 296 -2.57 -14.98 36.93
N SER A 297 -3.43 -14.00 36.65
CA SER A 297 -3.89 -13.01 37.63
C SER A 297 -5.09 -13.45 38.48
N THR A 298 -5.70 -14.62 38.21
CA THR A 298 -6.93 -15.05 38.89
C THR A 298 -7.14 -16.57 38.75
N ARG A 299 -8.21 -17.10 39.34
CA ARG A 299 -8.64 -18.48 39.07
C ARG A 299 -9.11 -18.62 37.62
N LEU A 300 -8.81 -19.74 36.98
CA LEU A 300 -9.25 -20.02 35.62
C LEU A 300 -10.79 -20.09 35.56
N LEU A 301 -11.37 -19.31 34.67
CA LEU A 301 -12.80 -19.32 34.35
C LEU A 301 -12.98 -19.80 32.90
N ASN A 302 -14.15 -20.38 32.60
CA ASN A 302 -14.49 -20.75 31.23
C ASN A 302 -14.88 -19.49 30.43
N VAL A 303 -13.88 -18.88 29.79
CA VAL A 303 -14.05 -17.67 28.97
C VAL A 303 -13.57 -17.96 27.55
N LYS A 304 -14.31 -17.46 26.56
CA LYS A 304 -13.97 -17.56 25.14
C LYS A 304 -14.17 -16.20 24.46
N ILE A 305 -13.19 -15.77 23.69
CA ILE A 305 -13.33 -14.66 22.75
C ILE A 305 -13.73 -15.21 21.39
N ARG A 306 -14.28 -14.34 20.54
CA ARG A 306 -14.63 -14.73 19.17
C ARG A 306 -13.37 -15.04 18.37
N SER A 307 -13.46 -16.08 17.55
CA SER A 307 -12.46 -16.48 16.57
C SER A 307 -13.12 -16.64 15.20
N LEU A 308 -12.34 -16.50 14.13
CA LEU A 308 -12.78 -16.74 12.77
C LEU A 308 -12.18 -18.06 12.27
N PRO A 309 -12.90 -18.81 11.41
CA PRO A 309 -12.27 -19.84 10.60
C PRO A 309 -11.06 -19.24 9.88
N CYS A 310 -9.90 -19.87 10.07
CA CYS A 310 -8.63 -19.39 9.55
C CYS A 310 -7.83 -20.57 9.01
N LEU A 311 -7.19 -20.38 7.86
CA LEU A 311 -6.39 -21.41 7.22
C LEU A 311 -5.24 -20.78 6.44
N GLU A 312 -4.25 -21.60 6.13
CA GLU A 312 -3.13 -21.25 5.28
C GLU A 312 -3.19 -22.02 3.96
N GLN A 313 -3.18 -21.29 2.85
CA GLN A 313 -3.15 -21.90 1.51
C GLN A 313 -2.39 -20.98 0.55
N GLU A 314 -1.50 -21.58 -0.25
CA GLU A 314 -0.79 -20.91 -1.37
C GLU A 314 -0.01 -19.64 -0.93
N GLY A 315 0.61 -19.73 0.25
CA GLY A 315 1.42 -18.65 0.82
C GLY A 315 0.59 -17.48 1.37
N MET A 316 -0.72 -17.66 1.58
CA MET A 316 -1.61 -16.67 2.17
C MET A 316 -2.35 -17.22 3.38
N ILE A 317 -2.64 -16.32 4.31
CA ILE A 317 -3.52 -16.57 5.44
C ILE A 317 -4.92 -16.08 5.09
N TRP A 318 -5.89 -16.98 5.16
CA TRP A 318 -7.28 -16.75 4.81
C TRP A 318 -8.15 -16.72 6.05
N ILE A 319 -9.18 -15.87 6.05
CA ILE A 319 -10.22 -15.82 7.07
C ILE A 319 -11.61 -15.84 6.47
N TRP A 320 -12.57 -16.34 7.24
CA TRP A 320 -14.00 -16.25 6.94
C TRP A 320 -14.68 -15.36 8.00
N PRO A 321 -14.95 -14.07 7.70
CA PRO A 321 -15.55 -13.15 8.67
C PRO A 321 -17.08 -13.26 8.75
N GLY A 322 -17.70 -14.09 7.91
CA GLY A 322 -19.13 -14.32 7.86
C GLY A 322 -19.67 -15.21 8.97
N ASP A 323 -20.97 -15.09 9.25
CA ASP A 323 -21.67 -15.92 10.24
C ASP A 323 -22.15 -17.25 9.65
N ASP A 324 -22.28 -17.34 8.32
CA ASP A 324 -22.63 -18.59 7.64
C ASP A 324 -21.47 -19.60 7.69
N PRO A 325 -21.73 -20.92 7.61
CA PRO A 325 -20.67 -21.91 7.51
C PRO A 325 -19.73 -21.61 6.32
N PRO A 326 -18.40 -21.67 6.51
CA PRO A 326 -17.45 -21.40 5.44
C PRO A 326 -17.61 -22.38 4.30
N THR A 327 -17.47 -21.89 3.07
CA THR A 327 -17.41 -22.77 1.91
C THR A 327 -16.16 -23.64 1.97
N PRO A 328 -16.22 -24.91 1.54
CA PRO A 328 -15.08 -25.82 1.66
C PRO A 328 -13.96 -25.52 0.64
N THR A 329 -14.24 -24.70 -0.36
CA THR A 329 -13.33 -24.44 -1.49
C THR A 329 -12.81 -23.02 -1.44
N LEU A 330 -11.49 -22.90 -1.48
CA LEU A 330 -10.78 -21.63 -1.66
C LEU A 330 -10.43 -21.44 -3.13
N PRO A 331 -10.53 -20.20 -3.66
CA PRO A 331 -10.01 -19.91 -4.98
C PRO A 331 -8.48 -20.05 -4.98
N SER A 332 -7.92 -20.61 -6.06
CA SER A 332 -6.47 -20.62 -6.25
C SER A 332 -5.99 -19.24 -6.69
N LEU A 333 -4.97 -18.74 -5.99
CA LEU A 333 -4.24 -17.50 -6.20
C LEU A 333 -2.75 -17.74 -6.47
N GLN A 334 -2.36 -18.98 -6.80
CA GLN A 334 -1.03 -19.24 -7.35
C GLN A 334 -0.87 -18.49 -8.67
N PRO A 335 0.33 -17.93 -8.92
CA PRO A 335 0.63 -17.38 -10.22
C PRO A 335 0.62 -18.51 -11.28
N PRO A 336 0.43 -18.18 -12.56
CA PRO A 336 0.43 -19.18 -13.62
C PRO A 336 1.73 -19.99 -13.65
N SER A 337 1.68 -21.20 -14.23
CA SER A 337 2.87 -22.04 -14.38
C SER A 337 3.99 -21.29 -15.10
N GLY A 338 5.22 -21.40 -14.60
CA GLY A 338 6.39 -20.69 -15.13
C GLY A 338 6.68 -19.33 -14.48
N PHE A 339 5.75 -18.77 -13.70
CA PHE A 339 5.96 -17.52 -12.97
C PHE A 339 6.63 -17.75 -11.62
N VAL A 340 7.53 -16.83 -11.25
CA VAL A 340 8.19 -16.78 -9.95
C VAL A 340 7.74 -15.54 -9.19
N ILE A 341 7.34 -15.71 -7.93
CA ILE A 341 6.99 -14.60 -7.03
C ILE A 341 8.25 -13.80 -6.68
N HIS A 342 8.23 -12.50 -6.98
CA HIS A 342 9.33 -11.56 -6.78
C HIS A 342 9.07 -10.56 -5.65
N ALA A 343 7.81 -10.21 -5.39
CA ALA A 343 7.45 -9.31 -4.31
C ALA A 343 6.09 -9.66 -3.71
N GLU A 344 5.99 -9.55 -2.39
CA GLU A 344 4.75 -9.64 -1.61
C GLU A 344 4.76 -8.44 -0.66
N ILE A 345 3.76 -7.56 -0.80
CA ILE A 345 3.72 -6.25 -0.15
C ILE A 345 2.33 -6.04 0.46
N VAL A 346 2.30 -5.55 1.69
CA VAL A 346 1.07 -5.21 2.40
C VAL A 346 1.05 -3.70 2.68
N MET A 347 -0.07 -3.06 2.36
CA MET A 347 -0.28 -1.63 2.54
C MET A 347 -1.66 -1.35 3.17
N GLU A 348 -1.74 -0.34 4.03
CA GLU A 348 -2.99 0.16 4.61
C GLU A 348 -3.33 1.51 3.96
N LEU A 349 -4.49 1.59 3.32
CA LEU A 349 -4.87 2.71 2.46
C LEU A 349 -6.11 3.42 3.01
N PRO A 350 -6.15 4.77 3.02
CA PRO A 350 -7.23 5.55 3.61
C PRO A 350 -8.44 5.74 2.67
N ILE A 351 -8.84 4.68 1.97
CA ILE A 351 -9.95 4.67 1.01
C ILE A 351 -10.80 3.41 1.18
N GLU A 352 -12.07 3.45 0.78
CA GLU A 352 -12.93 2.27 0.74
C GLU A 352 -12.46 1.29 -0.35
N HIS A 353 -12.55 -0.01 -0.06
CA HIS A 353 -12.05 -1.07 -0.94
C HIS A 353 -12.66 -1.04 -2.34
N GLY A 354 -13.93 -0.63 -2.46
CA GLY A 354 -14.64 -0.53 -3.73
C GLY A 354 -14.03 0.51 -4.66
N LEU A 355 -13.57 1.65 -4.13
CA LEU A 355 -12.89 2.67 -4.93
C LEU A 355 -11.56 2.16 -5.48
N LEU A 356 -10.79 1.45 -4.65
CA LEU A 356 -9.53 0.88 -5.08
C LEU A 356 -9.73 -0.21 -6.15
N LEU A 357 -10.71 -1.10 -5.96
CA LEU A 357 -11.04 -2.13 -6.95
C LEU A 357 -11.42 -1.52 -8.29
N ASP A 358 -12.26 -0.48 -8.27
CA ASP A 358 -12.72 0.20 -9.47
C ASP A 358 -11.57 0.91 -10.20
N ASN A 359 -10.68 1.57 -9.46
CA ASN A 359 -9.47 2.19 -10.01
C ASN A 359 -8.47 1.16 -10.58
N LEU A 360 -8.27 0.02 -9.92
CA LEU A 360 -7.39 -1.05 -10.43
C LEU A 360 -7.96 -1.75 -11.68
N LEU A 361 -9.29 -1.75 -11.84
CA LEU A 361 -9.99 -2.31 -13.00
C LEU A 361 -10.14 -1.31 -14.15
N ASP A 362 -9.75 -0.05 -13.97
CA ASP A 362 -9.69 0.97 -14.99
C ASP A 362 -8.25 1.11 -15.49
N LEU A 363 -8.03 1.01 -16.80
CA LEU A 363 -6.73 1.31 -17.41
C LEU A 363 -6.76 2.63 -18.18
N ALA A 364 -7.94 3.22 -18.39
CA ALA A 364 -8.08 4.46 -19.14
C ALA A 364 -7.47 5.66 -18.40
N HIS A 365 -7.32 5.59 -17.07
CA HIS A 365 -6.64 6.62 -16.29
C HIS A 365 -5.12 6.56 -16.42
N ALA A 366 -4.54 5.40 -16.76
CA ALA A 366 -3.10 5.19 -16.71
C ALA A 366 -2.28 6.24 -17.50
N PRO A 367 -2.63 6.59 -18.76
CA PRO A 367 -1.91 7.62 -19.53
C PRO A 367 -1.87 9.00 -18.89
N PHE A 368 -2.81 9.32 -18.00
CA PHE A 368 -2.93 10.61 -17.35
C PHE A 368 -2.28 10.60 -15.96
N THR A 369 -2.50 9.53 -15.20
CA THR A 369 -2.08 9.42 -13.81
C THR A 369 -0.63 8.95 -13.66
N HIS A 370 -0.20 8.03 -14.53
CA HIS A 370 1.09 7.33 -14.45
C HIS A 370 2.15 7.86 -15.43
N THR A 371 2.13 9.18 -15.68
CA THR A 371 3.05 9.85 -16.60
C THR A 371 4.50 9.90 -16.08
N SER A 372 4.70 9.77 -14.78
CA SER A 372 6.01 9.69 -14.11
C SER A 372 6.53 8.27 -13.91
N THR A 373 5.71 7.25 -14.11
CA THR A 373 6.06 5.84 -13.90
C THR A 373 6.03 5.05 -15.21
N PHE A 374 4.94 4.34 -15.50
CA PHE A 374 4.92 3.33 -16.57
C PHE A 374 4.15 3.76 -17.83
N ALA A 375 3.28 4.77 -17.73
CA ALA A 375 2.34 5.13 -18.81
C ALA A 375 2.72 6.41 -19.57
N LYS A 376 3.97 6.86 -19.46
CA LYS A 376 4.43 8.06 -20.16
C LYS A 376 4.31 7.89 -21.68
N GLY A 377 3.47 8.73 -22.30
CA GLY A 377 3.25 8.72 -23.75
C GLY A 377 2.29 7.64 -24.26
N TRP A 378 1.56 6.97 -23.36
CA TRP A 378 0.51 6.03 -23.73
C TRP A 378 -0.68 6.79 -24.35
N THR A 379 -1.31 6.23 -25.39
CA THR A 379 -2.60 6.69 -25.91
C THR A 379 -3.76 6.19 -25.05
N VAL A 380 -4.88 6.93 -25.02
CA VAL A 380 -6.06 6.49 -24.27
C VAL A 380 -6.65 5.25 -24.94
N PRO A 381 -6.81 4.12 -24.21
CA PRO A 381 -7.46 2.93 -24.77
C PRO A 381 -8.93 3.24 -25.03
N SER A 382 -9.38 2.96 -26.25
CA SER A 382 -10.74 3.31 -26.70
C SER A 382 -11.84 2.41 -26.10
N LEU A 383 -11.54 1.15 -25.77
CA LEU A 383 -12.50 0.18 -25.23
C LEU A 383 -11.86 -1.06 -24.59
N VAL A 384 -12.50 -1.61 -23.55
CA VAL A 384 -12.25 -2.96 -23.04
C VAL A 384 -12.91 -3.99 -23.97
N LYS A 385 -12.12 -4.94 -24.49
CA LYS A 385 -12.60 -6.14 -25.19
C LYS A 385 -12.64 -7.30 -24.20
N PHE A 386 -13.70 -8.11 -24.22
CA PHE A 386 -13.83 -9.24 -23.29
C PHE A 386 -13.40 -10.55 -23.96
N LEU A 387 -12.46 -11.27 -23.34
CA LEU A 387 -11.91 -12.51 -23.88
C LEU A 387 -12.88 -13.69 -23.80
N THR A 388 -13.73 -13.74 -22.77
CA THR A 388 -14.68 -14.84 -22.56
C THR A 388 -16.05 -14.33 -22.06
N PRO A 389 -17.14 -14.48 -22.83
CA PRO A 389 -18.48 -14.09 -22.40
C PRO A 389 -19.00 -14.90 -21.19
N ALA A 390 -18.49 -16.11 -20.98
CA ALA A 390 -19.02 -17.08 -20.01
C ALA A 390 -18.61 -16.81 -18.54
N SER A 391 -17.40 -16.28 -18.29
CA SER A 391 -17.01 -15.83 -16.95
C SER A 391 -17.26 -14.36 -16.72
N GLY A 392 -17.37 -13.53 -17.78
CA GLY A 392 -17.70 -12.11 -17.68
C GLY A 392 -16.78 -11.24 -16.82
N LEU A 393 -15.75 -11.75 -16.16
CA LEU A 393 -14.91 -10.93 -15.26
C LEU A 393 -13.54 -10.60 -15.82
N GLN A 394 -13.19 -11.17 -16.98
CA GLN A 394 -11.90 -10.98 -17.63
C GLN A 394 -12.04 -10.08 -18.87
N GLY A 395 -11.24 -9.01 -18.92
CA GLY A 395 -11.12 -8.08 -20.03
C GLY A 395 -9.67 -7.89 -20.48
N TYR A 396 -9.51 -7.44 -21.71
CA TYR A 396 -8.26 -7.06 -22.35
C TYR A 396 -8.35 -5.62 -22.87
N TRP A 397 -7.24 -4.88 -22.80
CA TRP A 397 -7.19 -3.45 -23.13
C TRP A 397 -6.43 -3.15 -24.43
N ASP A 398 -7.13 -3.01 -25.55
CA ASP A 398 -6.51 -2.64 -26.84
C ASP A 398 -6.06 -1.16 -26.85
N PRO A 399 -4.80 -0.79 -27.18
CA PRO A 399 -3.72 -1.58 -27.82
C PRO A 399 -2.69 -2.23 -26.86
N TYR A 400 -2.90 -2.19 -25.55
CA TYR A 400 -1.93 -2.67 -24.57
C TYR A 400 -2.09 -4.17 -24.27
N PRO A 401 -0.99 -4.96 -24.22
CA PRO A 401 -1.03 -6.38 -23.91
C PRO A 401 -1.34 -6.64 -22.41
N ILE A 402 -2.50 -6.21 -21.92
CA ILE A 402 -2.89 -6.22 -20.50
C ILE A 402 -4.23 -6.93 -20.37
N ASP A 403 -4.19 -8.10 -19.74
CA ASP A 403 -5.36 -8.83 -19.29
C ASP A 403 -5.66 -8.48 -17.83
N MET A 404 -6.91 -8.19 -17.51
CA MET A 404 -7.39 -7.95 -16.16
C MET A 404 -8.59 -8.84 -15.84
N GLU A 405 -8.64 -9.39 -14.63
CA GLU A 405 -9.73 -10.22 -14.13
C GLU A 405 -10.12 -9.78 -12.71
N PHE A 406 -11.41 -9.49 -12.51
CA PHE A 406 -11.97 -9.40 -11.15
C PHE A 406 -12.28 -10.80 -10.63
N ARG A 407 -11.79 -11.15 -9.45
CA ARG A 407 -12.19 -12.37 -8.73
C ARG A 407 -12.90 -12.02 -7.42
N PRO A 408 -14.14 -12.51 -7.21
CA PRO A 408 -14.85 -12.32 -5.96
C PRO A 408 -14.07 -12.83 -4.74
N PRO A 409 -14.17 -12.15 -3.57
CA PRO A 409 -14.99 -10.96 -3.35
C PRO A 409 -14.26 -9.63 -3.61
N CYS A 410 -12.93 -9.60 -3.60
CA CYS A 410 -12.16 -8.36 -3.60
C CYS A 410 -10.77 -8.47 -4.25
N MET A 411 -10.63 -9.30 -5.28
CA MET A 411 -9.33 -9.57 -5.91
C MET A 411 -9.30 -9.07 -7.36
N VAL A 412 -8.18 -8.51 -7.78
CA VAL A 412 -7.89 -8.13 -9.17
C VAL A 412 -6.60 -8.82 -9.58
N LEU A 413 -6.69 -9.64 -10.61
CA LEU A 413 -5.52 -10.24 -11.26
C LEU A 413 -5.24 -9.51 -12.56
N SER A 414 -3.99 -9.16 -12.80
CA SER A 414 -3.56 -8.63 -14.08
C SER A 414 -2.36 -9.40 -14.62
N THR A 415 -2.32 -9.57 -15.95
CA THR A 415 -1.16 -10.11 -16.66
C THR A 415 -0.79 -9.14 -17.76
N ILE A 416 0.44 -8.64 -17.68
CA ILE A 416 0.97 -7.58 -18.53
C ILE A 416 2.10 -8.16 -19.37
N GLY A 417 1.98 -8.09 -20.69
CA GLY A 417 3.08 -8.37 -21.61
C GLY A 417 4.12 -7.26 -21.60
N ILE A 418 5.35 -7.58 -21.22
CA ILE A 418 6.47 -6.63 -21.24
C ILE A 418 7.18 -6.81 -22.58
N SER A 419 7.07 -5.84 -23.47
CA SER A 419 7.87 -5.78 -24.70
C SER A 419 8.57 -4.42 -24.82
N LYS A 420 9.58 -4.30 -25.70
CA LYS A 420 10.37 -3.07 -25.83
C LYS A 420 9.45 -1.87 -26.18
N PRO A 421 9.67 -0.67 -25.59
CA PRO A 421 8.91 0.52 -25.92
C PRO A 421 8.91 0.77 -27.44
N GLY A 422 7.73 0.81 -28.05
CA GLY A 422 7.53 1.01 -29.50
C GLY A 422 7.09 -0.20 -30.34
N LYS A 423 7.02 -1.41 -29.75
CA LYS A 423 6.50 -2.63 -30.44
C LYS A 423 5.11 -3.09 -30.00
N LEU A 424 4.46 -2.33 -29.12
CA LEU A 424 3.26 -2.76 -28.40
C LEU A 424 1.94 -2.54 -29.16
N GLU A 425 1.94 -1.87 -30.31
CA GLU A 425 0.69 -1.65 -31.05
C GLU A 425 0.09 -2.97 -31.58
N GLY A 426 -1.08 -3.34 -31.05
CA GLY A 426 -1.94 -4.39 -31.59
C GLY A 426 -1.58 -5.83 -31.20
N GLN A 427 -0.65 -6.03 -30.26
CA GLN A 427 -0.25 -7.38 -29.82
C GLN A 427 -1.06 -7.84 -28.60
N SER A 428 -1.58 -9.06 -28.63
CA SER A 428 -2.21 -9.70 -27.48
C SER A 428 -1.18 -9.99 -26.38
N THR A 429 -1.62 -10.03 -25.11
CA THR A 429 -0.79 -10.53 -23.99
C THR A 429 -0.12 -11.86 -24.34
N LYS A 430 -0.83 -12.79 -25.00
CA LYS A 430 -0.31 -14.12 -25.37
C LYS A 430 0.83 -14.10 -26.39
N GLU A 431 0.97 -13.00 -27.13
CA GLU A 431 1.98 -12.83 -28.17
C GLU A 431 3.28 -12.25 -27.59
N CYS A 432 3.27 -11.82 -26.33
CA CYS A 432 4.44 -11.31 -25.63
C CYS A 432 5.36 -12.46 -25.19
N THR A 433 6.67 -12.19 -25.20
CA THR A 433 7.69 -13.18 -24.79
C THR A 433 7.93 -13.21 -23.29
N THR A 434 7.58 -12.12 -22.59
CA THR A 434 7.86 -11.91 -21.17
C THR A 434 6.67 -11.22 -20.52
N HIS A 435 6.32 -11.66 -19.32
CA HIS A 435 5.10 -11.26 -18.65
C HIS A 435 5.33 -10.91 -17.17
N LEU A 436 4.55 -9.93 -16.74
CA LEU A 436 4.38 -9.54 -15.36
C LEU A 436 2.96 -9.92 -14.93
N HIS A 437 2.85 -10.81 -13.95
CA HIS A 437 1.59 -11.18 -13.32
C HIS A 437 1.46 -10.50 -11.96
N GLN A 438 0.34 -9.82 -11.73
CA GLN A 438 0.08 -9.10 -10.49
C GLN A 438 -1.24 -9.57 -9.89
N LEU A 439 -1.25 -9.69 -8.57
CA LEU A 439 -2.44 -9.96 -7.77
C LEU A 439 -2.59 -8.84 -6.76
N HIS A 440 -3.75 -8.18 -6.78
CA HIS A 440 -4.17 -7.18 -5.80
C HIS A 440 -5.37 -7.73 -5.03
N VAL A 441 -5.29 -7.74 -3.70
CA VAL A 441 -6.40 -8.09 -2.81
C VAL A 441 -6.77 -6.86 -2.01
N CYS A 442 -7.97 -6.32 -2.23
CA CYS A 442 -8.45 -5.09 -1.60
C CYS A 442 -9.40 -5.43 -0.46
N ILE A 443 -8.88 -5.71 0.73
CA ILE A 443 -9.69 -6.19 1.86
C ILE A 443 -10.48 -5.02 2.46
N PRO A 444 -11.80 -5.16 2.69
CA PRO A 444 -12.61 -4.14 3.35
C PRO A 444 -12.26 -4.05 4.84
N SER A 445 -11.33 -3.18 5.22
CA SER A 445 -10.95 -2.99 6.62
C SER A 445 -11.96 -2.13 7.37
N SER A 446 -12.31 -0.98 6.81
CA SER A 446 -13.44 -0.16 7.27
C SER A 446 -14.08 0.55 6.07
N ARG A 447 -15.08 1.38 6.31
CA ARG A 447 -15.68 2.23 5.26
C ARG A 447 -14.73 3.27 4.67
N ASN A 448 -13.63 3.56 5.36
CA ASN A 448 -12.63 4.54 4.93
C ASN A 448 -11.21 3.96 4.88
N LYS A 449 -11.07 2.64 5.02
CA LYS A 449 -9.77 1.97 5.02
C LYS A 449 -9.81 0.66 4.27
N THR A 450 -8.74 0.39 3.54
CA THR A 450 -8.53 -0.85 2.81
C THR A 450 -7.15 -1.38 3.10
N ARG A 451 -7.07 -2.66 3.46
CA ARG A 451 -5.80 -3.38 3.50
C ARG A 451 -5.56 -3.99 2.12
N LEU A 452 -4.50 -3.56 1.46
CA LEU A 452 -4.07 -4.05 0.15
C LEU A 452 -2.96 -5.09 0.30
N LEU A 453 -3.17 -6.30 -0.19
CA LEU A 453 -2.10 -7.26 -0.44
C LEU A 453 -1.75 -7.22 -1.93
N TYR A 454 -0.48 -7.00 -2.22
CA TYR A 454 0.05 -6.97 -3.57
C TYR A 454 1.10 -8.07 -3.75
N ARG A 455 0.90 -8.96 -4.72
CA ARG A 455 1.86 -9.99 -5.10
C ARG A 455 2.27 -9.78 -6.55
N MET A 456 3.58 -9.68 -6.78
CA MET A 456 4.18 -9.52 -8.09
C MET A 456 4.94 -10.79 -8.49
N SER A 457 4.65 -11.32 -9.67
CA SER A 457 5.32 -12.50 -10.22
C SER A 457 5.78 -12.26 -11.66
N LEU A 458 6.94 -12.79 -12.03
CA LEU A 458 7.52 -12.66 -13.38
C LEU A 458 7.80 -14.05 -13.93
N ASP A 459 7.58 -14.26 -15.22
CA ASP A 459 7.99 -15.48 -15.94
C ASP A 459 9.44 -15.40 -16.48
N PHE A 460 10.09 -14.26 -16.27
CA PHE A 460 11.46 -13.99 -16.67
C PHE A 460 12.29 -13.51 -15.47
N ALA A 461 13.61 -13.51 -15.66
CA ALA A 461 14.60 -13.01 -14.69
C ALA A 461 14.44 -13.56 -13.25
N PRO A 462 14.29 -14.88 -13.04
CA PRO A 462 14.10 -15.47 -11.70
C PRO A 462 15.25 -15.16 -10.73
N VAL A 463 16.44 -14.86 -11.28
CA VAL A 463 17.64 -14.48 -10.52
C VAL A 463 17.42 -13.19 -9.71
N LEU A 464 16.53 -12.28 -10.14
CA LEU A 464 16.27 -11.01 -9.44
C LEU A 464 15.76 -11.22 -8.01
N LYS A 465 15.04 -12.32 -7.74
CA LYS A 465 14.57 -12.68 -6.40
C LYS A 465 15.72 -12.88 -5.40
N HIS A 466 16.88 -13.32 -5.87
CA HIS A 466 18.04 -13.63 -5.03
C HIS A 466 18.95 -12.43 -4.78
N ILE A 467 18.71 -11.29 -5.43
CA ILE A 467 19.51 -10.10 -5.24
C ILE A 467 19.19 -9.49 -3.86
N PRO A 468 20.19 -9.30 -2.99
CA PRO A 468 19.98 -8.68 -1.68
C PRO A 468 19.29 -7.32 -1.81
N PHE A 469 18.38 -7.01 -0.86
CA PHE A 469 17.64 -5.74 -0.80
C PHE A 469 16.69 -5.43 -1.95
N MET A 470 16.55 -6.31 -2.95
CA MET A 470 15.65 -6.10 -4.09
C MET A 470 14.18 -5.90 -3.68
N HIS A 471 13.74 -6.51 -2.58
CA HIS A 471 12.40 -6.32 -2.03
C HIS A 471 12.10 -4.86 -1.62
N TYR A 472 13.10 -4.09 -1.18
CA TYR A 472 12.92 -2.66 -0.90
C TYR A 472 12.68 -1.87 -2.17
N LEU A 473 13.38 -2.22 -3.26
CA LEU A 473 13.19 -1.59 -4.56
C LEU A 473 11.79 -1.88 -5.13
N TRP A 474 11.34 -3.14 -5.05
CA TRP A 474 9.98 -3.51 -5.46
C TRP A 474 8.92 -2.77 -4.65
N ARG A 475 9.12 -2.68 -3.34
CA ARG A 475 8.25 -1.92 -2.45
C ARG A 475 8.19 -0.45 -2.84
N HIS A 476 9.34 0.17 -3.08
CA HIS A 476 9.41 1.56 -3.49
C HIS A 476 8.64 1.83 -4.79
N PHE A 477 8.83 1.00 -5.82
CA PHE A 477 8.09 1.15 -7.08
C PHE A 477 6.59 0.92 -6.92
N ALA A 478 6.18 -0.09 -6.16
CA ALA A 478 4.77 -0.35 -5.88
C ALA A 478 4.12 0.82 -5.13
N GLU A 479 4.79 1.36 -4.11
CA GLU A 479 4.34 2.53 -3.37
C GLU A 479 4.30 3.78 -4.25
N GLN A 480 5.28 3.98 -5.13
CA GLN A 480 5.29 5.13 -6.05
C GLN A 480 4.08 5.10 -7.00
N VAL A 481 3.84 3.97 -7.67
CA VAL A 481 2.70 3.80 -8.58
C VAL A 481 1.39 3.99 -7.83
N LEU A 482 1.23 3.32 -6.70
CA LEU A 482 0.01 3.40 -5.91
C LEU A 482 -0.26 4.83 -5.37
N ASN A 483 0.78 5.58 -5.00
CA ASN A 483 0.63 6.96 -4.54
C ASN A 483 0.16 7.90 -5.66
N GLU A 484 0.51 7.62 -6.93
CA GLU A 484 0.00 8.37 -8.08
C GLU A 484 -1.50 8.20 -8.27
N ASP A 485 -2.04 7.02 -7.97
CA ASP A 485 -3.48 6.75 -7.95
C ASP A 485 -4.13 7.35 -6.69
N LEU A 486 -3.55 7.09 -5.52
CA LEU A 486 -4.13 7.41 -4.23
C LEU A 486 -4.43 8.90 -4.07
N ARG A 487 -3.57 9.79 -4.59
CA ARG A 487 -3.83 11.24 -4.59
C ARG A 487 -5.15 11.64 -5.29
N LEU A 488 -5.61 10.85 -6.25
CA LEU A 488 -6.87 11.07 -6.97
C LEU A 488 -8.04 10.42 -6.23
N VAL A 489 -7.85 9.17 -5.80
CA VAL A 489 -8.90 8.36 -5.17
C VAL A 489 -9.27 8.89 -3.78
N ILE A 490 -8.34 9.51 -3.04
CA ILE A 490 -8.65 10.20 -1.77
C ILE A 490 -9.70 11.30 -1.99
N GLY A 491 -9.59 12.09 -3.05
CA GLY A 491 -10.58 13.13 -3.35
C GLY A 491 -11.96 12.55 -3.71
N GLN A 492 -12.01 11.34 -4.28
CA GLN A 492 -13.27 10.61 -4.49
C GLN A 492 -13.85 10.11 -3.17
N GLN A 493 -13.03 9.55 -2.29
CA GLN A 493 -13.43 9.12 -0.94
C GLN A 493 -14.05 10.27 -0.15
N GLU A 494 -13.43 11.44 -0.13
CA GLU A 494 -13.97 12.63 0.54
C GLU A 494 -15.35 13.01 0.01
N ARG A 495 -15.54 12.99 -1.31
CA ARG A 495 -16.83 13.27 -1.94
C ARG A 495 -17.88 12.22 -1.56
N MET A 496 -17.52 10.93 -1.55
CA MET A 496 -18.43 9.86 -1.13
C MET A 496 -18.87 9.99 0.32
N ILE A 497 -17.94 10.35 1.23
CA ILE A 497 -18.26 10.64 2.64
C ILE A 497 -19.25 11.80 2.73
N ASN A 498 -19.10 12.81 1.88
CA ASN A 498 -19.99 13.97 1.81
C ASN A 498 -21.31 13.72 1.05
N GLY A 499 -21.66 12.48 0.71
CA GLY A 499 -22.93 12.16 0.07
C GLY A 499 -22.90 12.08 -1.46
N ALA A 500 -21.75 12.36 -2.09
CA ALA A 500 -21.65 12.32 -3.54
C ALA A 500 -21.65 10.88 -4.08
N ASN A 501 -22.33 10.70 -5.21
CA ASN A 501 -22.28 9.49 -6.00
C ASN A 501 -21.16 9.60 -7.04
N VAL A 502 -19.97 9.05 -6.72
CA VAL A 502 -18.81 9.09 -7.63
C VAL A 502 -18.91 8.10 -8.80
N TRP A 503 -19.92 7.22 -8.79
CA TRP A 503 -20.09 6.11 -9.73
C TRP A 503 -21.29 6.28 -10.68
N ASN A 504 -21.91 7.46 -10.70
CA ASN A 504 -23.23 7.68 -11.30
C ASN A 504 -23.25 7.60 -12.84
N LEU A 505 -22.13 7.90 -13.49
CA LEU A 505 -22.07 8.10 -14.94
C LEU A 505 -21.01 7.18 -15.58
N PRO A 506 -21.25 5.86 -15.64
CA PRO A 506 -20.31 4.95 -16.28
C PRO A 506 -20.25 5.17 -17.79
N VAL A 507 -19.04 5.09 -18.34
CA VAL A 507 -18.73 5.20 -19.76
C VAL A 507 -18.12 3.89 -20.30
N ALA A 508 -17.68 3.89 -21.56
CA ALA A 508 -17.36 2.67 -22.30
C ALA A 508 -16.12 1.90 -21.77
N TYR A 509 -15.22 2.55 -21.05
CA TYR A 509 -14.05 1.90 -20.43
C TYR A 509 -14.33 1.38 -19.02
N ASP A 510 -15.39 1.85 -18.34
CA ASP A 510 -15.76 1.42 -16.98
C ASP A 510 -16.38 0.01 -16.91
N LYS A 511 -16.39 -0.76 -18.00
CA LYS A 511 -17.19 -1.99 -18.07
C LYS A 511 -16.78 -3.03 -17.02
N LEU A 512 -15.49 -3.15 -16.70
CA LEU A 512 -15.02 -4.05 -15.65
C LEU A 512 -15.48 -3.58 -14.26
N GLY A 513 -15.31 -2.30 -13.96
CA GLY A 513 -15.84 -1.67 -12.74
C GLY A 513 -17.35 -1.84 -12.60
N VAL A 514 -18.12 -1.62 -13.66
CA VAL A 514 -19.58 -1.86 -13.69
C VAL A 514 -19.93 -3.32 -13.39
N ARG A 515 -19.15 -4.30 -13.88
CA ARG A 515 -19.39 -5.71 -13.58
C ARG A 515 -19.11 -6.06 -12.12
N TYR A 516 -18.05 -5.52 -11.53
CA TYR A 516 -17.82 -5.60 -10.08
C TYR A 516 -19.02 -5.03 -9.31
N ARG A 517 -19.48 -3.82 -9.65
CA ARG A 517 -20.62 -3.16 -8.98
C ARG A 517 -21.92 -3.97 -9.13
N LEU A 518 -22.16 -4.58 -10.29
CA LEU A 518 -23.30 -5.49 -10.52
C LEU A 518 -23.22 -6.74 -9.64
N TRP A 519 -22.04 -7.36 -9.56
CA TRP A 519 -21.80 -8.50 -8.69
C TRP A 519 -22.04 -8.13 -7.21
N ARG A 520 -21.49 -7.00 -6.74
CA ARG A 520 -21.68 -6.52 -5.35
C ARG A 520 -23.15 -6.27 -5.03
N ASN A 521 -23.90 -5.61 -5.94
CA ASN A 521 -25.35 -5.42 -5.78
C ASN A 521 -26.09 -6.76 -5.63
N ALA A 522 -25.75 -7.77 -6.42
CA ALA A 522 -26.40 -9.07 -6.37
C ALA A 522 -26.12 -9.81 -5.05
N VAL A 523 -24.89 -9.71 -4.52
CA VAL A 523 -24.54 -10.22 -3.19
C VAL A 523 -25.37 -9.53 -2.10
N ASP A 524 -25.47 -8.20 -2.16
CA ASP A 524 -26.25 -7.43 -1.19
C ASP A 524 -27.73 -7.79 -1.26
N GLN A 525 -28.29 -7.98 -2.46
CA GLN A 525 -29.69 -8.40 -2.69
C GLN A 525 -29.95 -9.85 -2.28
N GLY A 526 -28.91 -10.69 -2.24
CA GLY A 526 -29.02 -12.11 -1.89
C GLY A 526 -29.51 -12.96 -3.05
N ASP A 527 -29.10 -12.60 -4.26
CA ASP A 527 -29.47 -13.32 -5.47
C ASP A 527 -28.98 -14.77 -5.42
N LYS A 528 -29.85 -15.73 -5.77
CA LYS A 528 -29.52 -17.16 -5.77
C LYS A 528 -28.40 -17.52 -6.75
N GLN A 529 -28.25 -16.75 -7.82
CA GLN A 529 -27.21 -16.90 -8.81
C GLN A 529 -26.50 -15.56 -8.95
N LEU A 530 -25.24 -15.50 -8.51
CA LEU A 530 -24.44 -14.29 -8.65
C LEU A 530 -24.12 -14.06 -10.14
N PRO A 531 -24.05 -12.80 -10.59
CA PRO A 531 -23.57 -12.48 -11.91
C PRO A 531 -22.16 -13.03 -12.10
N PHE A 532 -21.89 -13.58 -13.29
CA PHE A 532 -20.54 -13.92 -13.74
C PHE A 532 -19.86 -15.09 -13.00
N SER A 533 -20.58 -15.80 -12.12
CA SER A 533 -20.14 -17.13 -11.67
C SER A 533 -20.36 -18.16 -12.78
N LYS A 534 -19.38 -19.04 -12.99
CA LYS A 534 -19.59 -20.20 -13.87
C LYS A 534 -20.80 -20.99 -13.35
N PRO A 535 -21.72 -21.45 -14.22
CA PRO A 535 -22.70 -22.45 -13.80
C PRO A 535 -21.93 -23.65 -13.25
N MET A 536 -22.33 -24.11 -12.06
CA MET A 536 -21.79 -25.31 -11.43
C MET A 536 -21.90 -26.53 -12.34
#